data_AF-A0AAX3EQB0-F1
#
_entry.id   AF-A0AAX3EQB0-F1
#
_cell.length_a   1.000
_cell.length_b   1.000
_cell.length_c   1.000
_cell.angle_alpha   90.00
_cell.angle_beta   90.00
_cell.angle_gamma   90.00
#
_symmetry.space_group_name_H-M   'P 1'
#
loop_
_entity.id
_entity.type
_entity.pdbx_description
1 polymer ?
#
loop_
_entity_poly.entity_id
_entity_poly.type
_entity_poly.pdbx_seq_one_letter_code
_entity_poly.pdbx_strand_id
1 'polypeptide(L)'
;MIERVVDFERLRWMRCGRCSHEWDVDSAWLWRFEQGDEACPKCGTNYEPLDRPDSWASQEDPSHDDTKVRGTFWYHTSTHSNWPDRAFDPTAGLTEVTKRRFQRSWADGHGLGRWAESQKTKALHLGTYEAAVENMLRRMHEQDCAGHQFYLYRVRLSQDAMIEPGVHRELPGYFGDVQLGEHCSDDIDIFRYVNTYEDPSSISLAVTLEAINAVQMIAIPLTVDVEDVWISAAAARLVDAASRPPPEPTTHFERMQRHRPSAVSIEASRLEEEVATRLPLRLRDWFDRLSDEGNLKAEPSTFPSKLVGLSTLVNEPLAVLESLNTVPWREV
;
A
#
# COMPACT_ATOMS: atom_id res chain seq x y z
N MET A 1 1.11 -3.82 24.52
CA MET A 1 1.11 -3.88 23.05
C MET A 1 2.52 -4.15 22.58
N ILE A 2 2.66 -4.92 21.51
CA ILE A 2 3.93 -5.37 20.91
C ILE A 2 4.11 -4.59 19.60
N GLU A 3 5.27 -3.96 19.46
CA GLU A 3 5.73 -3.40 18.18
C GLU A 3 6.54 -4.47 17.44
N ARG A 4 6.20 -4.74 16.17
CA ARG A 4 6.96 -5.70 15.37
C ARG A 4 8.24 -5.05 14.89
N VAL A 5 9.30 -5.85 14.72
CA VAL A 5 10.50 -5.38 14.02
C VAL A 5 10.11 -5.14 12.57
N VAL A 6 10.44 -3.95 12.06
CA VAL A 6 10.22 -3.56 10.67
C VAL A 6 11.42 -3.98 9.84
N ASP A 7 11.20 -4.76 8.79
CA ASP A 7 12.22 -5.24 7.87
C ASP A 7 11.63 -5.44 6.46
N PHE A 8 11.84 -4.47 5.57
CA PHE A 8 11.39 -4.60 4.18
C PHE A 8 12.18 -5.65 3.38
N GLU A 9 13.36 -6.06 3.85
CA GLU A 9 14.23 -7.04 3.17
C GLU A 9 14.15 -8.46 3.76
N ARG A 10 13.26 -8.71 4.74
CA ARG A 10 13.12 -10.05 5.35
C ARG A 10 12.87 -11.14 4.32
N LEU A 11 13.21 -12.38 4.66
CA LEU A 11 12.87 -13.50 3.80
C LEU A 11 11.36 -13.74 3.77
N ARG A 12 10.89 -14.22 2.63
CA ARG A 12 9.48 -14.43 2.29
C ARG A 12 9.27 -15.93 2.14
N TRP A 13 8.27 -16.47 2.83
CA TRP A 13 7.96 -17.90 2.80
C TRP A 13 7.09 -18.21 1.60
N MET A 14 7.54 -19.14 0.77
CA MET A 14 6.80 -19.64 -0.38
C MET A 14 6.43 -21.10 -0.16
N ARG A 15 5.26 -21.51 -0.66
CA ARG A 15 4.84 -22.90 -0.70
C ARG A 15 4.38 -23.29 -2.10
N CYS A 16 4.91 -24.39 -2.62
CA CYS A 16 4.46 -24.93 -3.90
C CYS A 16 3.09 -25.62 -3.76
N GLY A 17 2.09 -25.17 -4.53
CA GLY A 17 0.78 -25.82 -4.58
C GLY A 17 0.83 -27.30 -4.99
N ARG A 18 1.71 -27.66 -5.94
CA ARG A 18 1.82 -29.02 -6.46
C ARG A 18 2.50 -30.04 -5.52
N CYS A 19 3.67 -29.69 -4.98
CA CYS A 19 4.50 -30.63 -4.21
C CYS A 19 4.60 -30.31 -2.72
N SER A 20 3.95 -29.23 -2.26
CA SER A 20 3.98 -28.73 -0.88
C SER A 20 5.39 -28.48 -0.34
N HIS A 21 6.38 -28.28 -1.21
CA HIS A 21 7.69 -27.81 -0.77
C HIS A 21 7.56 -26.37 -0.29
N GLU A 22 8.17 -26.08 0.86
CA GLU A 22 8.25 -24.76 1.46
C GLU A 22 9.70 -24.30 1.44
N TRP A 23 9.94 -23.03 1.09
CA TRP A 23 11.28 -22.43 1.08
C TRP A 23 11.21 -20.92 1.27
N ASP A 24 12.33 -20.35 1.70
CA ASP A 24 12.54 -18.92 1.84
C ASP A 24 13.04 -18.29 0.54
N VAL A 25 12.55 -17.10 0.23
CA VAL A 25 12.97 -16.31 -0.93
C VAL A 25 13.25 -14.86 -0.54
N ASP A 26 14.17 -14.23 -1.24
CA ASP A 26 14.43 -12.79 -1.13
C ASP A 26 13.57 -11.99 -2.14
N SER A 27 13.63 -10.67 -2.04
CA SER A 27 12.91 -9.77 -2.97
C SER A 27 13.36 -9.93 -4.42
N ALA A 28 14.60 -10.34 -4.68
CA ALA A 28 15.11 -10.54 -6.04
C ALA A 28 14.52 -11.78 -6.70
N TRP A 29 14.36 -12.86 -5.93
CA TRP A 29 13.67 -14.06 -6.37
C TRP A 29 12.18 -13.76 -6.61
N LEU A 30 11.50 -13.05 -5.70
CA LEU A 30 10.10 -12.67 -5.91
C LEU A 30 9.90 -11.84 -7.18
N TRP A 31 10.77 -10.84 -7.40
CA TRP A 31 10.72 -10.02 -8.61
C TRP A 31 10.84 -10.87 -9.88
N ARG A 32 11.81 -11.80 -9.94
CA ARG A 32 11.96 -12.73 -11.08
C ARG A 32 10.77 -13.70 -11.21
N PHE A 33 10.21 -14.14 -10.09
CA PHE A 33 9.01 -14.97 -10.07
C PHE A 33 7.79 -14.25 -10.67
N GLU A 34 7.60 -12.97 -10.35
CA GLU A 34 6.55 -12.13 -10.94
C GLU A 34 6.73 -11.93 -12.45
N GLN A 35 7.97 -11.96 -12.95
CA GLN A 35 8.27 -11.95 -14.40
C GLN A 35 8.08 -13.33 -15.08
N GLY A 36 7.85 -14.40 -14.31
CA GLY A 36 7.72 -15.77 -14.81
C GLY A 36 9.05 -16.53 -14.97
N ASP A 37 10.14 -15.98 -14.46
CA ASP A 37 11.51 -16.53 -14.61
C ASP A 37 11.87 -17.55 -13.52
N GLU A 38 11.07 -17.68 -12.46
CA GLU A 38 11.31 -18.60 -11.35
C GLU A 38 10.23 -19.70 -11.26
N ALA A 39 10.60 -20.82 -10.64
CA ALA A 39 9.74 -21.98 -10.46
C ALA A 39 9.95 -22.62 -9.09
N CYS A 40 9.08 -23.56 -8.70
CA CYS A 40 9.34 -24.39 -7.54
C CYS A 40 10.70 -25.10 -7.68
N PRO A 41 11.66 -24.92 -6.74
CA PRO A 41 13.00 -25.50 -6.87
C PRO A 41 13.00 -27.03 -6.77
N LYS A 42 11.93 -27.63 -6.24
CA LYS A 42 11.81 -29.09 -6.08
C LYS A 42 11.15 -29.79 -7.26
N CYS A 43 10.08 -29.23 -7.82
CA CYS A 43 9.29 -29.90 -8.87
C CYS A 43 9.21 -29.14 -10.20
N GLY A 44 9.79 -27.94 -10.29
CA GLY A 44 9.86 -27.15 -11.52
C GLY A 44 8.54 -26.51 -11.97
N THR A 45 7.46 -26.61 -11.18
CA THR A 45 6.17 -25.96 -11.53
C THR A 45 6.23 -24.45 -11.35
N ASN A 46 5.78 -23.70 -12.37
CA ASN A 46 5.63 -22.23 -12.34
C ASN A 46 4.32 -21.67 -12.95
N TYR A 47 3.54 -22.47 -13.71
CA TYR A 47 2.52 -21.88 -14.62
C TYR A 47 1.06 -22.33 -14.41
N GLU A 48 0.76 -23.29 -13.54
CA GLU A 48 -0.63 -23.73 -13.31
C GLU A 48 -1.26 -22.99 -12.11
N PRO A 49 -2.37 -22.25 -12.26
CA PRO A 49 -2.91 -21.35 -11.23
C PRO A 49 -3.18 -21.99 -9.86
N LEU A 50 -3.53 -23.28 -9.83
CA LEU A 50 -3.82 -24.01 -8.59
C LEU A 50 -2.57 -24.64 -7.96
N ASP A 51 -1.52 -24.82 -8.75
CA ASP A 51 -0.35 -25.66 -8.43
C ASP A 51 0.96 -24.86 -8.33
N ARG A 52 0.93 -23.58 -8.72
CA ARG A 52 2.09 -22.68 -8.68
C ARG A 52 2.58 -22.41 -7.25
N PRO A 53 3.85 -22.02 -7.07
CA PRO A 53 4.33 -21.42 -5.84
C PRO A 53 3.46 -20.23 -5.44
N ASP A 54 3.12 -20.13 -4.16
CA ASP A 54 2.35 -19.02 -3.61
C ASP A 54 2.90 -18.60 -2.24
N SER A 55 2.54 -17.38 -1.83
CA SER A 55 2.91 -16.84 -0.53
C SER A 55 2.35 -17.71 0.61
N TRP A 56 3.18 -17.93 1.63
CA TRP A 56 2.83 -18.76 2.78
C TRP A 56 3.25 -18.07 4.07
N ALA A 57 2.46 -18.20 5.13
CA ALA A 57 2.86 -17.68 6.43
C ALA A 57 3.94 -18.58 7.06
N SER A 58 4.95 -17.96 7.66
CA SER A 58 5.89 -18.68 8.52
C SER A 58 5.13 -19.33 9.68
N GLN A 59 5.48 -20.58 10.01
CA GLN A 59 4.92 -21.27 11.20
C GLN A 59 5.36 -20.62 12.51
N GLU A 60 6.43 -19.83 12.47
CA GLU A 60 6.95 -19.10 13.61
C GLU A 60 6.34 -17.69 13.75
N ASP A 61 5.47 -17.27 12.82
CA ASP A 61 4.83 -15.94 12.92
C ASP A 61 3.95 -15.89 14.17
N PRO A 62 4.16 -14.92 15.09
CA PRO A 62 3.37 -14.82 16.31
C PRO A 62 1.88 -14.60 16.05
N SER A 63 1.49 -14.13 14.86
CA SER A 63 0.08 -13.90 14.49
C SER A 63 -0.73 -15.19 14.27
N HIS A 64 -0.12 -16.37 14.40
CA HIS A 64 -0.86 -17.63 14.61
C HIS A 64 -1.53 -17.72 16.00
N ASP A 65 -1.08 -16.94 16.98
CA ASP A 65 -1.67 -16.86 18.32
C ASP A 65 -2.62 -15.66 18.43
N ASP A 66 -3.89 -15.94 18.71
CA ASP A 66 -4.96 -14.94 18.82
C ASP A 66 -4.67 -13.87 19.89
N THR A 67 -4.00 -14.23 20.99
CA THR A 67 -3.59 -13.28 22.04
C THR A 67 -2.50 -12.35 21.53
N LYS A 68 -1.59 -12.87 20.70
CA LYS A 68 -0.56 -12.06 20.05
C LYS A 68 -1.15 -11.14 18.99
N VAL A 69 -2.14 -11.59 18.22
CA VAL A 69 -2.87 -10.74 17.25
C VAL A 69 -3.47 -9.53 17.95
N ARG A 70 -4.24 -9.73 19.03
CA ARG A 70 -4.84 -8.64 19.81
C ARG A 70 -3.82 -7.79 20.57
N GLY A 71 -2.68 -8.37 20.91
CA GLY A 71 -1.60 -7.72 21.65
C GLY A 71 -0.59 -6.97 20.77
N THR A 72 -0.71 -7.03 19.45
CA THR A 72 0.24 -6.43 18.48
C THR A 72 -0.32 -5.17 17.86
N PHE A 73 0.54 -4.19 17.57
CA PHE A 73 0.16 -3.04 16.77
C PHE A 73 0.02 -3.41 15.30
N TRP A 74 -1.07 -2.96 14.69
CA TRP A 74 -1.35 -3.14 13.27
C TRP A 74 -1.33 -1.80 12.56
N TYR A 75 -1.15 -1.82 11.24
CA TYR A 75 -0.96 -0.61 10.46
C TYR A 75 -1.91 -0.52 9.28
N HIS A 76 -2.27 0.71 8.94
CA HIS A 76 -3.08 1.04 7.77
C HIS A 76 -2.65 2.40 7.22
N THR A 77 -2.69 2.55 5.90
CA THR A 77 -2.52 3.86 5.26
C THR A 77 -3.79 4.30 4.56
N SER A 78 -4.23 5.52 4.83
CA SER A 78 -5.44 6.09 4.23
C SER A 78 -5.19 7.51 3.73
N THR A 79 -5.99 7.95 2.76
CA THR A 79 -6.07 9.36 2.37
C THR A 79 -7.10 10.14 3.20
N HIS A 80 -7.84 9.45 4.06
CA HIS A 80 -8.81 10.05 4.97
C HIS A 80 -8.17 10.32 6.32
N SER A 81 -8.09 11.59 6.74
CA SER A 81 -7.48 12.02 8.01
C SER A 81 -8.24 11.56 9.27
N ASN A 82 -9.50 11.18 9.13
CA ASN A 82 -10.37 10.76 10.22
C ASN A 82 -10.60 9.24 10.26
N TRP A 83 -9.82 8.45 9.52
CA TRP A 83 -9.97 7.00 9.49
C TRP A 83 -9.61 6.34 10.85
N PRO A 84 -10.30 5.26 11.27
CA PRO A 84 -11.59 4.84 10.73
C PRO A 84 -12.71 5.80 11.17
N ASP A 85 -13.72 5.95 10.33
CA ASP A 85 -14.81 6.92 10.51
C ASP A 85 -16.18 6.22 10.56
N ARG A 86 -16.81 6.22 11.75
CA ARG A 86 -18.19 5.69 11.94
C ARG A 86 -19.23 6.48 11.15
N ALA A 87 -18.95 7.74 10.84
CA ALA A 87 -19.83 8.61 10.07
C ALA A 87 -19.49 8.62 8.57
N PHE A 88 -18.68 7.67 8.10
CA PHE A 88 -18.25 7.61 6.71
C PHE A 88 -19.45 7.60 5.74
N ASP A 89 -19.50 8.63 4.89
CA ASP A 89 -20.45 8.71 3.78
C ASP A 89 -19.75 8.35 2.47
N PRO A 90 -19.93 7.12 1.96
CA PRO A 90 -19.32 6.70 0.69
C PRO A 90 -19.87 7.47 -0.51
N THR A 91 -21.00 8.18 -0.37
CA THR A 91 -21.62 8.93 -1.47
C THR A 91 -21.09 10.36 -1.60
N ALA A 92 -20.38 10.87 -0.58
CA ALA A 92 -19.94 12.26 -0.51
C ALA A 92 -19.00 12.65 -1.68
N GLY A 93 -18.13 11.73 -2.10
CA GLY A 93 -17.18 11.95 -3.20
C GLY A 93 -17.74 11.67 -4.60
N LEU A 94 -18.97 11.16 -4.72
CA LEU A 94 -19.53 10.81 -6.01
C LEU A 94 -20.09 12.03 -6.75
N THR A 95 -19.77 12.15 -8.04
CA THR A 95 -20.43 13.14 -8.91
C THR A 95 -21.92 12.81 -9.08
N GLU A 96 -22.74 13.81 -9.36
CA GLU A 96 -24.17 13.60 -9.66
C GLU A 96 -24.40 12.66 -10.87
N VAL A 97 -23.48 12.67 -11.83
CA VAL A 97 -23.52 11.72 -12.97
C VAL A 97 -23.32 10.28 -12.47
N THR A 98 -22.34 10.07 -11.59
CA THR A 98 -22.06 8.75 -11.00
C THR A 98 -23.21 8.27 -10.12
N LYS A 99 -23.76 9.14 -9.27
CA LYS A 99 -24.94 8.83 -8.44
C LYS A 99 -26.13 8.39 -9.29
N ARG A 100 -26.42 9.12 -10.38
CA ARG A 100 -27.48 8.75 -11.34
C ARG A 100 -27.22 7.43 -12.07
N ARG A 101 -25.95 7.09 -12.35
CA ARG A 101 -25.61 5.78 -12.92
C ARG A 101 -25.96 4.67 -11.94
N PHE A 102 -25.53 4.75 -10.68
CA PHE A 102 -25.86 3.75 -9.66
C PHE A 102 -27.37 3.57 -9.44
N GLN A 103 -28.13 4.67 -9.46
CA GLN A 103 -29.60 4.63 -9.38
C GLN A 103 -30.24 3.87 -10.55
N ARG A 104 -29.64 3.94 -11.75
CA ARG A 104 -30.13 3.27 -12.96
C ARG A 104 -29.62 1.86 -13.15
N SER A 105 -28.51 1.49 -12.49
CA SER A 105 -27.92 0.15 -12.57
C SER A 105 -28.81 -0.94 -12.00
N TRP A 106 -29.82 -0.59 -11.21
CA TRP A 106 -30.74 -1.54 -10.59
C TRP A 106 -32.19 -1.14 -10.86
N ALA A 107 -33.02 -2.12 -11.21
CA ALA A 107 -34.40 -1.90 -11.69
C ALA A 107 -35.34 -1.27 -10.65
N ASP A 108 -34.99 -1.32 -9.37
CA ASP A 108 -35.80 -0.80 -8.26
C ASP A 108 -35.42 0.62 -7.80
N GLY A 109 -34.42 1.26 -8.43
CA GLY A 109 -33.99 2.62 -8.08
C GLY A 109 -33.23 2.77 -6.77
N HIS A 110 -33.02 1.68 -6.01
CA HIS A 110 -32.31 1.68 -4.71
C HIS A 110 -30.83 1.35 -4.81
N GLY A 111 -30.27 1.28 -6.03
CA GLY A 111 -28.90 0.86 -6.29
C GLY A 111 -27.82 1.69 -5.58
N LEU A 112 -28.01 3.02 -5.48
CA LEU A 112 -27.08 3.89 -4.78
C LEU A 112 -27.06 3.61 -3.27
N GLY A 113 -28.23 3.39 -2.67
CA GLY A 113 -28.35 3.07 -1.24
C GLY A 113 -27.71 1.73 -0.90
N ARG A 114 -27.98 0.68 -1.70
CA ARG A 114 -27.32 -0.63 -1.52
C ARG A 114 -25.81 -0.58 -1.68
N TRP A 115 -25.33 0.16 -2.68
CA TRP A 115 -23.89 0.35 -2.85
C TRP A 115 -23.28 1.10 -1.67
N ALA A 116 -23.94 2.16 -1.18
CA ALA A 116 -23.46 2.92 -0.03
C ALA A 116 -23.41 2.05 1.23
N GLU A 117 -24.44 1.26 1.51
CA GLU A 117 -24.44 0.33 2.64
C GLU A 117 -23.35 -0.73 2.48
N SER A 118 -23.17 -1.28 1.27
CA SER A 118 -22.09 -2.25 1.05
C SER A 118 -20.69 -1.66 1.24
N GLN A 119 -20.47 -0.37 0.96
CA GLN A 119 -19.19 0.28 1.26
C GLN A 119 -18.94 0.39 2.78
N LYS A 120 -19.99 0.60 3.58
CA LYS A 120 -19.87 0.75 5.04
C LYS A 120 -19.62 -0.58 5.74
N THR A 121 -20.08 -1.68 5.16
CA THR A 121 -19.92 -3.03 5.73
C THR A 121 -18.65 -3.74 5.26
N LYS A 122 -17.85 -3.10 4.38
CA LYS A 122 -16.56 -3.66 3.97
C LYS A 122 -15.63 -3.82 5.16
N ALA A 123 -14.92 -4.93 5.15
CA ALA A 123 -13.81 -5.17 6.05
C ALA A 123 -12.73 -4.10 5.84
N LEU A 124 -12.16 -3.63 6.94
CA LEU A 124 -11.00 -2.76 6.93
C LEU A 124 -9.74 -3.62 6.89
N HIS A 125 -8.85 -3.32 5.94
CA HIS A 125 -7.56 -3.98 5.85
C HIS A 125 -6.58 -3.40 6.86
N LEU A 126 -5.96 -4.27 7.67
CA LEU A 126 -4.83 -3.96 8.52
C LEU A 126 -3.67 -4.90 8.17
N GLY A 127 -2.45 -4.38 8.17
CA GLY A 127 -1.25 -5.16 7.89
C GLY A 127 -0.12 -4.89 8.87
N THR A 128 1.04 -5.46 8.56
CA THR A 128 2.32 -5.01 9.12
C THR A 128 2.59 -3.55 8.70
N TYR A 129 3.60 -2.92 9.31
CA TYR A 129 4.03 -1.59 8.90
C TYR A 129 4.43 -1.59 7.42
N GLU A 130 5.16 -2.62 7.01
CA GLU A 130 5.61 -2.87 5.64
C GLU A 130 4.41 -2.98 4.71
N ALA A 131 3.45 -3.86 5.01
CA ALA A 131 2.23 -4.01 4.21
C ALA A 131 1.47 -2.68 4.03
N ALA A 132 1.39 -1.86 5.08
CA ALA A 132 0.72 -0.57 5.00
C ALA A 132 1.47 0.42 4.10
N VAL A 133 2.79 0.52 4.22
CA VAL A 133 3.62 1.39 3.35
C VAL A 133 3.61 0.89 1.89
N GLU A 134 3.72 -0.41 1.68
CA GLU A 134 3.64 -1.06 0.37
C GLU A 134 2.26 -0.82 -0.29
N ASN A 135 1.16 -0.89 0.48
CA ASN A 135 -0.18 -0.54 0.01
C ASN A 135 -0.24 0.91 -0.50
N MET A 136 0.29 1.85 0.28
CA MET A 136 0.32 3.26 -0.10
C MET A 136 1.10 3.47 -1.39
N LEU A 137 2.32 2.94 -1.49
CA LEU A 137 3.18 3.12 -2.67
C LEU A 137 2.52 2.53 -3.91
N ARG A 138 1.96 1.32 -3.80
CA ARG A 138 1.19 0.70 -4.89
C ARG A 138 0.00 1.57 -5.31
N ARG A 139 -0.77 2.13 -4.36
CA ARG A 139 -1.89 3.03 -4.67
C ARG A 139 -1.45 4.33 -5.33
N MET A 140 -0.33 4.91 -4.91
CA MET A 140 0.24 6.07 -5.59
C MET A 140 0.58 5.76 -7.04
N HIS A 141 1.16 4.59 -7.31
CA HIS A 141 1.54 4.15 -8.64
C HIS A 141 0.36 3.76 -9.54
N GLU A 142 -0.60 2.97 -9.01
CA GLU A 142 -1.64 2.31 -9.81
C GLU A 142 -3.00 3.04 -9.80
N GLN A 143 -3.29 3.85 -8.79
CA GLN A 143 -4.64 4.36 -8.51
C GLN A 143 -4.73 5.90 -8.53
N ASP A 144 -3.81 6.56 -9.24
CA ASP A 144 -3.76 8.03 -9.38
C ASP A 144 -3.77 8.77 -8.02
N CYS A 145 -3.24 8.10 -6.98
CA CYS A 145 -3.19 8.64 -5.63
C CYS A 145 -1.90 9.40 -5.35
N ALA A 146 -0.99 9.54 -6.31
CA ALA A 146 0.31 10.17 -6.12
C ALA A 146 0.19 11.59 -5.53
N GLY A 147 -0.79 12.40 -5.94
CA GLY A 147 -0.98 13.76 -5.43
C GLY A 147 -1.68 13.87 -4.06
N HIS A 148 -2.15 12.76 -3.48
CA HIS A 148 -2.95 12.80 -2.26
C HIS A 148 -2.09 12.84 -1.00
N GLN A 149 -2.57 13.53 0.03
CA GLN A 149 -2.03 13.40 1.38
C GLN A 149 -2.44 12.03 1.95
N PHE A 150 -1.46 11.24 2.35
CA PHE A 150 -1.69 9.99 3.07
C PHE A 150 -1.47 10.19 4.57
N TYR A 151 -2.03 9.27 5.34
CA TYR A 151 -1.90 9.19 6.79
C TYR A 151 -1.55 7.76 7.16
N LEU A 152 -0.55 7.59 8.02
CA LEU A 152 -0.23 6.31 8.63
C LEU A 152 -1.01 6.18 9.93
N TYR A 153 -1.74 5.08 10.05
CA TYR A 153 -2.45 4.70 11.26
C TYR A 153 -1.75 3.55 11.96
N ARG A 154 -1.46 3.73 13.25
CA ARG A 154 -1.12 2.63 14.16
C ARG A 154 -2.36 2.25 14.94
N VAL A 155 -2.71 0.97 14.92
CA VAL A 155 -4.01 0.45 15.34
C VAL A 155 -3.86 -0.48 16.54
N ARG A 156 -4.73 -0.29 17.54
CA ARG A 156 -4.98 -1.23 18.63
C ARG A 156 -6.30 -1.92 18.39
N LEU A 157 -6.26 -3.24 18.43
CA LEU A 157 -7.46 -4.07 18.37
C LEU A 157 -8.13 -4.15 19.75
N SER A 158 -9.44 -4.38 19.75
CA SER A 158 -10.18 -4.76 20.95
C SER A 158 -9.68 -6.10 21.49
N GLN A 159 -9.60 -6.22 22.81
CA GLN A 159 -9.24 -7.48 23.46
C GLN A 159 -10.36 -8.51 23.40
N ASP A 160 -11.59 -8.05 23.18
CA ASP A 160 -12.79 -8.89 23.09
C ASP A 160 -13.14 -9.27 21.65
N ALA A 161 -12.40 -8.75 20.66
CA ALA A 161 -12.64 -9.04 19.24
C ALA A 161 -12.51 -10.54 18.94
N MET A 162 -13.50 -11.09 18.25
CA MET A 162 -13.50 -12.49 17.87
C MET A 162 -12.69 -12.71 16.59
N ILE A 163 -11.86 -13.76 16.59
CA ILE A 163 -10.93 -14.06 15.48
C ILE A 163 -11.34 -15.40 14.87
N GLU A 164 -11.45 -15.44 13.55
CA GLU A 164 -11.65 -16.70 12.83
C GLU A 164 -10.46 -17.66 13.08
N PRO A 165 -10.70 -18.94 13.43
CA PRO A 165 -9.64 -19.89 13.69
C PRO A 165 -8.74 -20.17 12.48
N GLY A 166 -7.42 -20.12 12.69
CA GLY A 166 -6.41 -20.42 11.66
C GLY A 166 -6.04 -19.22 10.78
N VAL A 167 -5.03 -19.42 9.93
CA VAL A 167 -4.57 -18.42 8.96
C VAL A 167 -5.00 -18.87 7.57
N HIS A 168 -5.69 -17.98 6.87
CA HIS A 168 -6.33 -18.30 5.61
C HIS A 168 -5.54 -17.77 4.42
N ARG A 169 -5.94 -18.20 3.22
CA ARG A 169 -5.52 -17.53 2.00
C ARG A 169 -6.21 -16.18 1.90
N GLU A 170 -5.55 -15.22 1.27
CA GLU A 170 -6.16 -13.94 0.95
C GLU A 170 -7.47 -14.16 0.18
N LEU A 171 -8.54 -13.50 0.65
CA LEU A 171 -9.85 -13.64 0.05
C LEU A 171 -9.89 -12.94 -1.31
N PRO A 172 -10.56 -13.54 -2.32
CA PRO A 172 -10.67 -12.92 -3.63
C PRO A 172 -11.56 -11.68 -3.54
N GLY A 173 -10.98 -10.50 -3.74
CA GLY A 173 -11.70 -9.23 -3.85
C GLY A 173 -10.92 -8.27 -4.74
N TYR A 174 -11.63 -7.44 -5.52
CA TYR A 174 -10.96 -6.34 -6.22
C TYR A 174 -10.50 -5.33 -5.17
N PHE A 175 -9.20 -5.03 -5.12
CA PHE A 175 -8.63 -3.98 -4.26
C PHE A 175 -8.89 -4.13 -2.75
N GLY A 176 -9.06 -5.36 -2.23
CA GLY A 176 -9.29 -5.60 -0.81
C GLY A 176 -10.73 -5.37 -0.33
N ASP A 177 -11.68 -5.24 -1.27
CA ASP A 177 -13.11 -5.09 -0.99
C ASP A 177 -13.73 -6.42 -0.49
N VAL A 178 -13.45 -6.78 0.76
CA VAL A 178 -13.96 -8.01 1.38
C VAL A 178 -15.18 -7.70 2.24
N GLN A 179 -16.24 -8.52 2.12
CA GLN A 179 -17.36 -8.52 3.06
C GLN A 179 -17.18 -9.69 4.02
N LEU A 180 -16.83 -9.43 5.28
CA LEU A 180 -16.57 -10.51 6.26
C LEU A 180 -17.78 -11.42 6.44
N GLY A 181 -18.99 -10.86 6.51
CA GLY A 181 -20.23 -11.64 6.65
C GLY A 181 -20.55 -12.57 5.48
N GLU A 182 -19.85 -12.46 4.33
CA GLU A 182 -19.96 -13.43 3.23
C GLU A 182 -19.05 -14.66 3.41
N HIS A 183 -18.10 -14.60 4.35
CA HIS A 183 -17.04 -15.60 4.54
C HIS A 183 -16.97 -16.18 5.96
N CYS A 184 -17.43 -15.43 6.96
CA CYS A 184 -17.39 -15.77 8.37
C CYS A 184 -18.78 -15.67 9.00
N SER A 185 -18.94 -16.23 10.20
CA SER A 185 -20.16 -16.00 10.98
C SER A 185 -20.24 -14.55 11.48
N ASP A 186 -21.46 -14.09 11.77
CA ASP A 186 -21.75 -12.69 12.14
C ASP A 186 -21.04 -12.23 13.44
N ASP A 187 -20.56 -13.16 14.25
CA ASP A 187 -19.83 -12.91 15.49
C ASP A 187 -18.31 -12.77 15.29
N ILE A 188 -17.80 -12.93 14.07
CA ILE A 188 -16.37 -12.78 13.76
C ILE A 188 -16.04 -11.33 13.40
N ASP A 189 -15.12 -10.77 14.18
CA ASP A 189 -14.62 -9.41 13.97
C ASP A 189 -13.36 -9.37 13.10
N ILE A 190 -12.57 -10.44 13.09
CA ILE A 190 -11.23 -10.48 12.52
C ILE A 190 -11.03 -11.75 11.70
N PHE A 191 -10.62 -11.58 10.45
CA PHE A 191 -10.15 -12.63 9.57
C PHE A 191 -8.68 -12.41 9.22
N ARG A 192 -7.80 -13.35 9.60
CA ARG A 192 -6.36 -13.26 9.32
C ARG A 192 -5.98 -14.09 8.10
N TYR A 193 -5.15 -13.52 7.24
CA TYR A 193 -4.78 -14.16 5.97
C TYR A 193 -3.34 -13.88 5.59
N VAL A 194 -2.77 -14.77 4.77
CA VAL A 194 -1.45 -14.57 4.18
C VAL A 194 -1.55 -13.52 3.08
N ASN A 195 -0.86 -12.40 3.26
CA ASN A 195 -0.79 -11.31 2.29
C ASN A 195 -0.02 -11.77 1.05
N THR A 196 -0.55 -11.46 -0.14
CA THR A 196 0.07 -11.82 -1.42
C THR A 196 0.51 -10.62 -2.25
N TYR A 197 -0.02 -9.42 -1.97
CA TYR A 197 0.19 -8.24 -2.80
C TYR A 197 1.14 -7.23 -2.15
N GLU A 198 0.81 -6.72 -0.97
CA GLU A 198 1.57 -5.62 -0.38
C GLU A 198 2.80 -6.10 0.36
N ASP A 199 2.73 -7.08 1.25
CA ASP A 199 3.91 -7.63 1.90
C ASP A 199 3.81 -9.16 1.88
N PRO A 200 4.26 -9.82 0.79
CA PRO A 200 4.08 -11.25 0.59
C PRO A 200 4.46 -12.06 1.82
N SER A 201 3.75 -13.16 2.06
CA SER A 201 4.03 -14.09 3.17
C SER A 201 3.87 -13.50 4.58
N SER A 202 3.53 -12.21 4.74
CA SER A 202 3.11 -11.66 6.03
C SER A 202 1.67 -12.08 6.33
N ILE A 203 1.28 -12.00 7.61
CA ILE A 203 -0.13 -12.11 7.99
C ILE A 203 -0.72 -10.70 8.06
N SER A 204 -1.81 -10.49 7.32
CA SER A 204 -2.66 -9.30 7.36
C SER A 204 -4.04 -9.67 7.92
N LEU A 205 -4.83 -8.66 8.27
CA LEU A 205 -6.16 -8.80 8.82
C LEU A 205 -7.19 -8.07 7.94
N ALA A 206 -8.33 -8.70 7.75
CA ALA A 206 -9.57 -8.04 7.38
C ALA A 206 -10.42 -7.94 8.65
N VAL A 207 -10.81 -6.73 9.04
CA VAL A 207 -11.48 -6.50 10.33
C VAL A 207 -12.78 -5.72 10.19
N THR A 208 -13.73 -5.96 11.08
CA THR A 208 -14.88 -5.07 11.30
C THR A 208 -14.41 -3.77 11.95
N LEU A 209 -15.25 -2.74 11.89
CA LEU A 209 -14.95 -1.47 12.57
C LEU A 209 -14.92 -1.66 14.10
N GLU A 210 -15.76 -2.57 14.60
CA GLU A 210 -15.91 -2.96 16.00
C GLU A 210 -14.66 -3.63 16.57
N ALA A 211 -13.86 -4.29 15.71
CA ALA A 211 -12.59 -4.87 16.08
C ALA A 211 -11.54 -3.82 16.49
N ILE A 212 -11.68 -2.57 16.04
CA ILE A 212 -10.72 -1.50 16.27
C ILE A 212 -11.06 -0.77 17.57
N ASN A 213 -10.16 -0.79 18.54
CA ASN A 213 -10.31 -0.09 19.81
C ASN A 213 -9.85 1.36 19.73
N ALA A 214 -8.65 1.59 19.19
CA ALA A 214 -8.06 2.92 19.12
C ALA A 214 -7.01 3.02 18.01
N VAL A 215 -6.77 4.24 17.55
CA VAL A 215 -5.75 4.56 16.55
C VAL A 215 -4.86 5.73 16.96
N GLN A 216 -3.61 5.73 16.53
CA GLN A 216 -2.78 6.92 16.39
C GLN A 216 -2.58 7.23 14.91
N MET A 217 -2.35 8.49 14.60
CA MET A 217 -2.26 8.96 13.22
C MET A 217 -1.16 9.99 13.06
N ILE A 218 -0.38 9.85 11.99
CA ILE A 218 0.52 10.89 11.49
C ILE A 218 0.27 11.10 9.99
N ALA A 219 0.49 12.32 9.51
CA ALA A 219 0.56 12.59 8.08
C ALA A 219 1.85 12.02 7.50
N ILE A 220 1.76 11.38 6.33
CA ILE A 220 2.92 10.83 5.59
C ILE A 220 2.91 11.30 4.12
N PRO A 221 4.07 11.53 3.50
CA PRO A 221 5.42 11.39 4.06
C PRO A 221 5.71 12.40 5.19
N LEU A 222 6.67 12.07 6.06
CA LEU A 222 7.08 12.96 7.14
C LEU A 222 7.65 14.26 6.56
N THR A 223 7.52 15.35 7.31
CA THR A 223 8.19 16.60 6.97
C THR A 223 9.69 16.41 7.06
N VAL A 224 10.38 16.70 5.96
CA VAL A 224 11.84 16.64 5.85
C VAL A 224 12.45 18.01 6.14
N ASP A 225 13.71 18.01 6.56
CA ASP A 225 14.44 19.25 6.83
C ASP A 225 14.59 20.07 5.54
N VAL A 226 14.23 21.35 5.61
CA VAL A 226 14.34 22.29 4.50
C VAL A 226 15.81 22.62 4.16
N GLU A 227 16.74 22.34 5.08
CA GLU A 227 18.18 22.50 4.88
C GLU A 227 18.85 21.27 4.25
N ASP A 228 18.09 20.24 3.86
CA ASP A 228 18.65 19.07 3.19
C ASP A 228 19.34 19.47 1.87
N VAL A 229 20.63 19.12 1.78
CA VAL A 229 21.51 19.47 0.67
C VAL A 229 21.06 18.79 -0.63
N TRP A 230 20.56 17.56 -0.56
CA TRP A 230 20.06 16.84 -1.72
C TRP A 230 18.76 17.46 -2.22
N ILE A 231 17.82 17.81 -1.35
CA ILE A 231 16.56 18.50 -1.72
C ILE A 231 16.88 19.82 -2.42
N SER A 232 17.79 20.62 -1.87
CA SER A 232 18.19 21.90 -2.47
C SER A 232 18.83 21.72 -3.85
N ALA A 233 19.72 20.73 -4.02
CA ALA A 233 20.35 20.43 -5.30
C ALA A 233 19.35 19.88 -6.33
N ALA A 234 18.43 19.01 -5.92
CA ALA A 234 17.37 18.45 -6.75
C ALA A 234 16.40 19.54 -7.23
N ALA A 235 15.99 20.45 -6.34
CA ALA A 235 15.15 21.59 -6.70
C ALA A 235 15.84 22.49 -7.74
N ALA A 236 17.14 22.76 -7.59
CA ALA A 236 17.91 23.53 -8.57
C ALA A 236 17.98 22.84 -9.95
N ARG A 237 18.11 21.50 -9.98
CA ARG A 237 18.07 20.71 -11.22
C ARG A 237 16.71 20.82 -11.93
N LEU A 238 15.61 20.80 -11.18
CA LEU A 238 14.25 20.99 -11.73
C LEU A 238 14.05 22.40 -12.29
N VAL A 239 14.52 23.43 -11.58
CA VAL A 239 14.47 24.82 -12.06
C VAL A 239 15.26 25.00 -13.35
N ASP A 240 16.48 24.45 -13.41
CA ASP A 240 17.29 24.51 -14.61
C ASP A 240 16.63 23.75 -15.77
N ALA A 241 16.09 22.55 -15.53
CA ALA A 241 15.34 21.78 -16.51
C ALA A 241 14.10 22.54 -17.03
N ALA A 242 13.42 23.31 -16.18
CA ALA A 242 12.27 24.13 -16.57
C ALA A 242 12.61 25.28 -17.52
N SER A 243 13.87 25.71 -17.55
CA SER A 243 14.36 26.74 -18.49
C SER A 243 14.78 26.18 -19.86
N ARG A 244 14.92 24.85 -19.98
CA ARG A 244 15.38 24.20 -21.21
C ARG A 244 14.21 23.93 -22.16
N PRO A 245 14.43 23.99 -23.49
CA PRO A 245 13.43 23.51 -24.45
C PRO A 245 13.21 22.00 -24.28
N PRO A 246 12.03 21.47 -24.67
CA PRO A 246 11.82 20.03 -24.74
C PRO A 246 12.87 19.37 -25.65
N PRO A 247 13.36 18.17 -25.31
CA PRO A 247 14.35 17.49 -26.13
C PRO A 247 13.82 17.21 -27.55
N GLU A 248 14.70 17.35 -28.53
CA GLU A 248 14.36 17.03 -29.92
C GLU A 248 14.25 15.51 -30.11
N PRO A 249 13.23 15.03 -30.85
CA PRO A 249 13.07 13.61 -31.09
C PRO A 249 14.15 13.10 -32.03
N THR A 250 14.86 12.06 -31.60
CA THR A 250 15.92 11.40 -32.35
C THR A 250 15.37 10.30 -33.24
N THR A 251 14.32 9.60 -32.79
CA THR A 251 13.74 8.45 -33.52
C THR A 251 12.44 8.78 -34.25
N HIS A 252 12.05 7.95 -35.23
CA HIS A 252 10.75 8.06 -35.90
C HIS A 252 9.58 7.78 -34.94
N PHE A 253 9.77 6.86 -33.99
CA PHE A 253 8.78 6.52 -32.97
C PHE A 253 8.50 7.72 -32.04
N GLU A 254 9.55 8.40 -31.54
CA GLU A 254 9.42 9.62 -30.73
C GLU A 254 8.68 10.75 -31.46
N ARG A 255 8.89 10.87 -32.79
CA ARG A 255 8.16 11.87 -33.59
C ARG A 255 6.66 11.63 -33.65
N MET A 256 6.24 10.36 -33.57
CA MET A 256 4.83 9.94 -33.62
C MET A 256 4.11 9.98 -32.26
N GLN A 257 4.84 10.18 -31.15
CA GLN A 257 4.23 10.28 -29.82
C GLN A 257 3.37 11.55 -29.71
N ARG A 258 2.14 11.39 -29.21
CA ARG A 258 1.18 12.51 -29.01
C ARG A 258 1.59 13.46 -27.89
N HIS A 259 2.26 12.93 -26.86
CA HIS A 259 2.78 13.69 -25.72
C HIS A 259 4.27 13.42 -25.64
N ARG A 260 5.09 14.48 -25.72
CA ARG A 260 6.54 14.37 -25.56
C ARG A 260 6.90 14.75 -24.13
N PRO A 261 7.80 14.01 -23.49
CA PRO A 261 8.25 14.37 -22.15
C PRO A 261 8.96 15.73 -22.22
N SER A 262 8.70 16.58 -21.23
CA SER A 262 9.40 17.85 -21.06
C SER A 262 10.78 17.60 -20.46
N ALA A 263 11.67 18.60 -20.55
CA ALA A 263 12.96 18.51 -19.85
C ALA A 263 12.77 18.34 -18.33
N VAL A 264 11.69 18.91 -17.77
CA VAL A 264 11.33 18.79 -16.35
C VAL A 264 10.88 17.38 -16.00
N SER A 265 10.00 16.75 -16.78
CA SER A 265 9.58 15.36 -16.48
C SER A 265 10.73 14.37 -16.58
N ILE A 266 11.63 14.54 -17.56
CA ILE A 266 12.83 13.70 -17.65
C ILE A 266 13.71 13.85 -16.41
N GLU A 267 13.90 15.09 -15.94
CA GLU A 267 14.69 15.32 -14.74
C GLU A 267 14.00 14.80 -13.47
N ALA A 268 12.67 14.91 -13.38
CA ALA A 268 11.89 14.34 -12.29
C ALA A 268 12.03 12.81 -12.25
N SER A 269 11.93 12.11 -13.39
CA SER A 269 12.12 10.66 -13.45
C SER A 269 13.54 10.24 -13.03
N ARG A 270 14.57 11.05 -13.32
CA ARG A 270 15.94 10.78 -12.82
C ARG A 270 16.03 10.91 -11.32
N LEU A 271 15.38 11.90 -10.73
CA LEU A 271 15.33 12.07 -9.28
C LEU A 271 14.58 10.92 -8.61
N GLU A 272 13.48 10.44 -9.21
CA GLU A 272 12.77 9.23 -8.77
C GLU A 272 13.71 8.02 -8.78
N GLU A 273 14.41 7.77 -9.90
CA GLU A 273 15.36 6.67 -10.03
C GLU A 273 16.49 6.75 -9.00
N GLU A 274 17.09 7.93 -8.79
CA GLU A 274 18.14 8.16 -7.79
C GLU A 274 17.70 7.77 -6.38
N VAL A 275 16.47 8.12 -5.99
CA VAL A 275 15.93 7.76 -4.67
C VAL A 275 15.52 6.29 -4.63
N ALA A 276 14.89 5.78 -5.68
CA ALA A 276 14.44 4.40 -5.78
C ALA A 276 15.61 3.41 -5.67
N THR A 277 16.80 3.74 -6.17
CA THR A 277 17.98 2.86 -6.04
C THR A 277 18.38 2.54 -4.59
N ARG A 278 17.94 3.36 -3.63
CA ARG A 278 18.18 3.18 -2.19
C ARG A 278 17.11 2.33 -1.51
N LEU A 279 16.05 1.99 -2.22
CA LEU A 279 14.97 1.15 -1.71
C LEU A 279 15.21 -0.34 -2.02
N PRO A 280 14.61 -1.24 -1.24
CA PRO A 280 14.50 -2.66 -1.57
C PRO A 280 13.98 -2.85 -2.99
N LEU A 281 14.51 -3.86 -3.70
CA LEU A 281 14.29 -4.05 -5.14
C LEU A 281 12.81 -4.00 -5.54
N ARG A 282 11.94 -4.62 -4.75
CA ARG A 282 10.50 -4.71 -5.02
C ARG A 282 9.80 -3.34 -4.99
N LEU A 283 10.28 -2.41 -4.18
CA LEU A 283 9.65 -1.10 -4.00
C LEU A 283 10.09 -0.08 -5.04
N ARG A 284 11.16 -0.37 -5.79
CA ARG A 284 11.74 0.57 -6.76
C ARG A 284 10.73 0.94 -7.85
N ASP A 285 10.01 -0.06 -8.35
CA ASP A 285 9.04 0.11 -9.44
C ASP A 285 7.80 0.92 -8.99
N TRP A 286 7.48 0.91 -7.68
CA TRP A 286 6.37 1.69 -7.14
C TRP A 286 6.73 3.16 -6.85
N PHE A 287 8.01 3.51 -6.95
CA PHE A 287 8.49 4.88 -6.79
C PHE A 287 8.48 5.70 -8.09
N ASP A 288 8.06 5.09 -9.20
CA ASP A 288 7.88 5.75 -10.51
C ASP A 288 6.52 6.45 -10.60
N ARG A 289 6.46 7.54 -11.38
CA ARG A 289 5.24 8.33 -11.70
C ARG A 289 4.65 9.11 -10.53
N LEU A 290 5.47 9.56 -9.60
CA LEU A 290 5.03 10.37 -8.46
C LEU A 290 4.92 11.86 -8.80
N SER A 291 5.48 12.26 -9.95
CA SER A 291 5.58 13.64 -10.40
C SER A 291 4.31 14.17 -11.07
N ASP A 292 3.92 15.40 -10.71
CA ASP A 292 2.91 16.20 -11.41
C ASP A 292 3.59 17.43 -12.02
N GLU A 293 3.71 17.47 -13.34
CA GLU A 293 4.41 18.54 -14.07
C GLU A 293 3.92 19.96 -13.72
N GLY A 294 2.63 20.12 -13.36
CA GLY A 294 2.10 21.41 -12.95
C GLY A 294 2.74 21.91 -11.65
N ASN A 295 2.88 21.02 -10.68
CA ASN A 295 3.45 21.33 -9.36
C ASN A 295 4.97 21.47 -9.40
N LEU A 296 5.66 20.73 -10.26
CA LEU A 296 7.13 20.80 -10.41
C LEU A 296 7.64 22.21 -10.74
N LYS A 297 6.82 23.04 -11.40
CA LYS A 297 7.19 24.41 -11.79
C LYS A 297 6.85 25.45 -10.73
N ALA A 298 5.78 25.22 -9.96
CA ALA A 298 5.30 26.17 -8.96
C ALA A 298 6.11 26.10 -7.67
N GLU A 299 6.46 24.88 -7.24
CA GLU A 299 7.17 24.63 -5.98
C GLU A 299 8.26 23.56 -6.18
N PRO A 300 9.43 23.92 -6.74
CA PRO A 300 10.45 22.95 -7.14
C PRO A 300 11.04 22.11 -6.01
N SER A 301 10.91 22.54 -4.75
CA SER A 301 11.36 21.79 -3.57
C SER A 301 10.34 20.76 -3.07
N THR A 302 9.05 20.92 -3.38
CA THR A 302 7.98 20.06 -2.85
C THR A 302 8.12 18.62 -3.34
N PHE A 303 8.50 18.44 -4.61
CA PHE A 303 8.67 17.10 -5.18
C PHE A 303 9.90 16.36 -4.62
N PRO A 304 11.12 16.92 -4.62
CA PRO A 304 12.25 16.28 -3.94
C PRO A 304 11.99 16.00 -2.45
N SER A 305 11.31 16.92 -1.75
CA SER A 305 10.94 16.71 -0.35
C SER A 305 10.03 15.50 -0.16
N LYS A 306 9.03 15.35 -1.04
CA LYS A 306 8.14 14.19 -1.06
C LYS A 306 8.92 12.89 -1.32
N LEU A 307 9.86 12.88 -2.26
CA LEU A 307 10.68 11.69 -2.54
C LEU A 307 11.50 11.26 -1.32
N VAL A 308 12.20 12.21 -0.69
CA VAL A 308 12.98 11.92 0.53
C VAL A 308 12.06 11.41 1.63
N GLY A 309 10.98 12.12 1.94
CA GLY A 309 10.08 11.74 3.02
C GLY A 309 9.38 10.40 2.80
N LEU A 310 9.08 10.03 1.54
CA LEU A 310 8.57 8.69 1.21
C LEU A 310 9.65 7.62 1.42
N SER A 311 10.89 7.90 1.05
CA SER A 311 12.01 6.96 1.25
C SER A 311 12.34 6.74 2.73
N THR A 312 12.16 7.76 3.57
CA THR A 312 12.30 7.67 5.04
C THR A 312 11.33 6.65 5.65
N LEU A 313 10.13 6.48 5.08
CA LEU A 313 9.18 5.47 5.56
C LEU A 313 9.75 4.05 5.47
N VAL A 314 10.64 3.79 4.52
CA VAL A 314 11.25 2.49 4.27
C VAL A 314 12.61 2.38 4.95
N ASN A 315 13.45 3.41 4.79
CA ASN A 315 14.86 3.38 5.21
C ASN A 315 15.04 3.73 6.70
N GLU A 316 14.11 4.48 7.29
CA GLU A 316 14.18 4.96 8.67
C GLU A 316 12.85 4.74 9.43
N PRO A 317 12.31 3.51 9.46
CA PRO A 317 10.99 3.25 10.05
C PRO A 317 10.94 3.60 11.55
N LEU A 318 12.07 3.49 12.27
CA LEU A 318 12.14 3.86 13.68
C LEU A 318 11.79 5.34 13.93
N ALA A 319 12.22 6.27 13.06
CA ALA A 319 11.88 7.69 13.20
C ALA A 319 10.36 7.93 13.01
N VAL A 320 9.74 7.15 12.13
CA VAL A 320 8.28 7.18 11.90
C VAL A 320 7.53 6.65 13.12
N LEU A 321 7.98 5.52 13.68
CA LEU A 321 7.40 4.94 14.89
C LEU A 321 7.58 5.84 16.11
N GLU A 322 8.73 6.52 16.24
CA GLU A 322 8.96 7.55 17.26
C GLU A 322 7.99 8.72 17.11
N SER A 323 7.75 9.19 15.88
CA SER A 323 6.76 10.24 15.61
C SER A 323 5.36 9.79 16.06
N LEU A 324 4.95 8.56 15.75
CA LEU A 324 3.68 7.98 16.23
C LEU A 324 3.59 7.90 17.76
N ASN A 325 4.71 7.67 18.46
CA ASN A 325 4.73 7.62 19.93
C ASN A 325 4.42 8.98 20.57
N THR A 326 4.59 10.10 19.84
CA THR A 326 4.26 11.44 20.35
C THR A 326 2.79 11.82 20.21
N VAL A 327 2.03 11.10 19.38
CA VAL A 327 0.62 11.41 19.08
C VAL A 327 -0.30 10.72 20.09
N PRO A 328 -1.36 11.36 20.60
CA PRO A 328 -2.34 10.69 21.47
C PRO A 328 -3.14 9.61 20.72
N TRP A 329 -3.62 8.61 21.46
CA TRP A 329 -4.57 7.64 20.94
C TRP A 329 -5.97 8.26 20.81
N ARG A 330 -6.66 7.96 19.72
CA ARG A 330 -8.07 8.26 19.48
C ARG A 330 -8.86 6.96 19.57
N GLU A 331 -9.81 6.89 20.49
CA GLU A 331 -10.78 5.79 20.57
C GLU A 331 -11.74 5.83 19.36
N VAL A 332 -12.16 4.65 18.90
CA VAL A 332 -12.94 4.47 17.66
C VAL A 332 -14.41 4.19 17.91
#